data_AF-C5MED4-F1
#
_entry.id   AF-C5MED4-F1
#
_cell.length_a   1.000
_cell.length_b   1.000
_cell.length_c   1.000
_cell.angle_alpha   90.00
_cell.angle_beta   90.00
_cell.angle_gamma   90.00
#
_symmetry.space_group_name_H-M   'P 1'
#
loop_
_entity.id
_entity.type
_entity.pdbx_description
1 polymer ?
#
loop_
_entity_poly.entity_id
_entity_poly.type
_entity_poly.pdbx_seq_one_letter_code
_entity_poly.pdbx_strand_id
1 'polypeptide(L)'
;MLSRVARNSSLLKQLPKLRQTTVLPVVLKNSIRFHATSSENKEIFTKLTDSKDPQRNQFFQYTWGSWLKNDKLNKKKRETVFSIEGLTLFLDTIKGFETTLSQPKHLHGSFVLGQNKDLLGEAEDKIILRSIASIHEGKHHRIYKLTLNTGRDLVLRIPYKLDSDAAIAAKIKSEVATLDFLNLKLGLKVPRVLSYGSDVYNEVGSPYILEEFIPGDLLMRKWHPLSPDSEETNKALHEVIDPIAEFQDKLLSVTFNKFGSLYFHDDVEGSLQNDLPYDGETNEDLKNRWRIGPSVERQFSKNKEKLPQNLIDELNGPWDASNPIALMESVADIELENAKNKLALINADAGANENDKDLINKQIKTFEHLKKITPLLINTKSKSIMNVEELFKPRLYIPDLDPLNVIQQGKDVNYFIDFEGSTIKPFILTGYPKFVAYEGAKIYNLEEDIPGYNELDELEKEQYAFMYYKTRNERMWEFELNKHRHDLIAVASPHIKVIKSPYLQALDLKTDNDHLYVEGSIVQLQALWEAYVANELVNSKDSKFPIEYTAEYLDQHQQDLSDHQLETVSSPFSATGGWIPQDMFNTLKDQGIIVETEDGNYKIETEKVLENPPKPEEKN
;
A
#
# COMPACT_ATOMS: atom_id res chain seq x y z
N MET A 1 -35.00 6.73 1.78
CA MET A 1 -34.76 7.42 3.08
C MET A 1 -33.50 8.29 3.10
N LEU A 2 -32.59 8.20 2.11
CA LEU A 2 -31.34 8.98 2.06
C LEU A 2 -31.49 10.48 1.73
N SER A 3 -32.66 10.96 1.29
CA SER A 3 -32.86 12.38 0.96
C SER A 3 -33.33 13.27 2.11
N ARG A 4 -33.66 12.71 3.29
CA ARG A 4 -34.17 13.49 4.44
C ARG A 4 -33.14 13.85 5.51
N VAL A 5 -31.95 13.24 5.50
CA VAL A 5 -30.92 13.54 6.51
C VAL A 5 -30.10 14.79 6.16
N ALA A 6 -30.07 15.22 4.90
CA ALA A 6 -29.30 16.40 4.50
C ALA A 6 -29.91 17.76 4.90
N ARG A 7 -31.17 17.84 5.36
CA ARG A 7 -31.84 19.14 5.58
C ARG A 7 -31.84 19.69 7.00
N ASN A 8 -31.30 18.99 7.99
CA ASN A 8 -31.31 19.47 9.39
C ASN A 8 -29.94 19.97 9.91
N SER A 9 -28.96 20.26 9.04
CA SER A 9 -27.66 20.80 9.45
C SER A 9 -27.64 22.31 9.75
N SER A 10 -28.80 22.99 9.79
CA SER A 10 -28.86 24.45 10.03
C SER A 10 -28.42 24.90 11.44
N LEU A 11 -28.18 23.97 12.37
CA LEU A 11 -27.65 24.27 13.70
C LEU A 11 -26.12 24.32 13.80
N LEU A 12 -25.39 24.04 12.71
CA LEU A 12 -23.91 24.10 12.70
C LEU A 12 -23.33 25.50 12.36
N LYS A 13 -24.16 26.53 12.19
CA LYS A 13 -23.68 27.90 11.88
C LYS A 13 -23.08 28.67 13.06
N GLN A 14 -22.89 28.07 14.23
CA GLN A 14 -22.34 28.76 15.41
C GLN A 14 -21.11 28.09 16.06
N LEU A 15 -20.34 27.29 15.32
CA LEU A 15 -19.00 26.93 15.76
C LEU A 15 -18.01 27.99 15.26
N PRO A 16 -17.16 28.58 16.14
CA PRO A 16 -16.14 29.51 15.69
C PRO A 16 -15.22 28.77 14.73
N LYS A 17 -15.04 29.35 13.54
CA LYS A 17 -14.16 28.85 12.50
C LYS A 17 -12.77 28.64 13.09
N LEU A 18 -12.46 27.42 13.54
CA LEU A 18 -11.09 26.94 13.70
C LEU A 18 -10.51 27.04 12.29
N ARG A 19 -9.80 28.14 12.03
CA ARG A 19 -9.00 28.33 10.83
C ARG A 19 -7.91 27.26 10.88
N GLN A 20 -8.21 26.07 10.36
CA GLN A 20 -7.16 25.22 9.84
C GLN A 20 -6.53 26.03 8.71
N THR A 21 -5.32 26.54 8.95
CA THR A 21 -4.43 27.03 7.92
C THR A 21 -4.04 25.83 7.09
N THR A 22 -4.89 25.42 6.14
CA THR A 22 -4.47 24.48 5.10
C THR A 22 -3.44 25.20 4.24
N VAL A 23 -2.17 24.96 4.52
CA VAL A 23 -1.07 25.38 3.66
C VAL A 23 -1.22 24.62 2.34
N LEU A 24 -1.48 25.38 1.27
CA LEU A 24 -1.90 24.90 -0.04
C LEU A 24 -0.71 24.31 -0.81
N PRO A 25 -0.82 23.09 -1.38
CA PRO A 25 0.25 22.54 -2.21
C PRO A 25 0.32 23.25 -3.56
N VAL A 26 1.51 23.76 -3.89
CA VAL A 26 1.83 24.32 -5.21
C VAL A 26 1.88 23.17 -6.23
N VAL A 27 0.95 23.16 -7.18
CA VAL A 27 0.90 22.17 -8.26
C VAL A 27 1.83 22.61 -9.39
N LEU A 28 3.04 22.05 -9.43
CA LEU A 28 3.95 22.23 -10.59
C LEU A 28 3.51 21.28 -11.72
N LYS A 29 2.92 21.84 -12.78
CA LYS A 29 2.66 21.13 -14.06
C LYS A 29 4.00 20.92 -14.80
N ASN A 30 4.70 19.82 -14.51
CA ASN A 30 5.87 19.42 -15.27
C ASN A 30 5.48 18.43 -16.38
N SER A 31 5.25 18.94 -17.59
CA SER A 31 5.20 18.13 -18.82
C SER A 31 6.60 18.05 -19.41
N ILE A 32 7.44 17.14 -18.93
CA ILE A 32 8.76 16.90 -19.55
C ILE A 32 8.62 15.67 -20.45
N ARG A 33 8.67 15.88 -21.78
CA ARG A 33 8.78 14.78 -22.74
C ARG A 33 10.22 14.25 -22.74
N PHE A 34 10.38 13.03 -22.25
CA PHE A 34 11.66 12.32 -22.21
C PHE A 34 12.01 11.78 -23.60
N HIS A 35 13.11 12.27 -24.19
CA HIS A 35 13.73 11.63 -25.34
C HIS A 35 14.63 10.49 -24.86
N ALA A 36 14.40 9.28 -25.40
CA ALA A 36 15.29 8.16 -25.21
C ALA A 36 16.66 8.52 -25.78
N THR A 37 17.65 8.73 -24.92
CA THR A 37 19.03 8.91 -25.34
C THR A 37 19.51 7.62 -26.00
N SER A 38 19.85 7.70 -27.29
CA SER A 38 20.46 6.60 -28.05
C SER A 38 21.89 6.37 -27.56
N SER A 39 22.06 5.64 -26.47
CA SER A 39 23.35 4.99 -26.18
C SER A 39 23.33 3.62 -26.84
N GLU A 40 24.37 3.29 -27.61
CA GLU A 40 24.62 1.92 -28.02
C GLU A 40 24.61 1.04 -26.76
N ASN A 41 23.73 0.05 -26.70
CA ASN A 41 23.63 -0.84 -25.56
C ASN A 41 24.97 -1.55 -25.39
N LYS A 42 25.68 -1.29 -24.29
CA LYS A 42 26.95 -1.93 -23.99
C LYS A 42 26.72 -3.41 -23.75
N GLU A 43 27.09 -4.24 -24.72
CA GLU A 43 27.01 -5.70 -24.60
C GLU A 43 28.16 -6.22 -23.72
N ILE A 44 27.80 -7.09 -22.77
CA ILE A 44 28.73 -7.72 -21.84
C ILE A 44 28.57 -9.24 -22.00
N PHE A 45 29.67 -9.93 -22.32
CA PHE A 45 29.68 -11.38 -22.48
C PHE A 45 30.22 -12.06 -21.22
N THR A 46 29.41 -12.94 -20.63
CA THR A 46 29.75 -13.69 -19.43
C THR A 46 29.33 -15.15 -19.59
N LYS A 47 30.06 -16.10 -18.97
CA LYS A 47 29.70 -17.53 -18.98
C LYS A 47 28.72 -17.82 -17.87
N LEU A 48 27.50 -18.31 -18.15
CA LEU A 48 26.44 -18.51 -17.14
C LEU A 48 26.92 -19.10 -15.79
N THR A 49 27.85 -20.06 -15.83
CA THR A 49 28.46 -20.73 -14.67
C THR A 49 29.38 -19.87 -13.80
N ASP A 50 29.87 -18.74 -14.31
CA ASP A 50 30.69 -17.78 -13.56
C ASP A 50 29.81 -16.80 -12.79
N SER A 51 29.22 -17.27 -11.69
CA SER A 51 28.36 -16.46 -10.81
C SER A 51 29.09 -15.32 -10.10
N LYS A 52 30.43 -15.31 -10.13
CA LYS A 52 31.28 -14.29 -9.50
C LYS A 52 31.82 -13.26 -10.50
N ASP A 53 31.44 -13.34 -11.77
CA ASP A 53 31.85 -12.39 -12.78
C ASP A 53 31.34 -10.97 -12.42
N PRO A 54 32.24 -10.03 -12.07
CA PRO A 54 31.84 -8.69 -11.65
C PRO A 54 31.14 -7.90 -12.77
N GLN A 55 31.30 -8.31 -14.04
CA GLN A 55 30.61 -7.68 -15.16
C GLN A 55 29.09 -7.90 -15.11
N ARG A 56 28.61 -8.87 -14.33
CA ARG A 56 27.17 -9.10 -14.10
C ARG A 56 26.54 -8.13 -13.11
N ASN A 57 27.34 -7.54 -12.22
CA ASN A 57 26.81 -6.81 -11.06
C ASN A 57 25.83 -5.71 -11.46
N GLN A 58 26.11 -5.02 -12.59
CA GLN A 58 25.24 -3.96 -13.11
C GLN A 58 23.81 -4.45 -13.39
N PHE A 59 23.63 -5.70 -13.82
CA PHE A 59 22.31 -6.27 -14.09
C PHE A 59 21.44 -6.40 -12.82
N PHE A 60 22.06 -6.60 -11.66
CA PHE A 60 21.37 -6.78 -10.39
C PHE A 60 21.21 -5.47 -9.59
N GLN A 61 21.93 -4.42 -9.98
CA GLN A 61 21.87 -3.11 -9.32
C GLN A 61 20.55 -2.39 -9.57
N TYR A 62 20.10 -1.65 -8.56
CA TYR A 62 18.95 -0.76 -8.67
C TYR A 62 19.30 0.45 -9.54
N THR A 63 18.44 0.76 -10.51
CA THR A 63 18.71 1.80 -11.52
C THR A 63 17.58 2.81 -11.70
N TRP A 64 16.41 2.57 -11.10
CA TRP A 64 15.20 3.34 -11.41
C TRP A 64 15.14 4.74 -10.80
N GLY A 65 15.91 4.99 -9.74
CA GLY A 65 15.94 6.29 -9.08
C GLY A 65 17.10 6.47 -8.13
N SER A 66 17.18 7.68 -7.59
CA SER A 66 18.19 8.06 -6.62
C SER A 66 17.57 8.76 -5.43
N TRP A 67 18.19 8.64 -4.27
CA TRP A 67 17.76 9.34 -3.05
C TRP A 67 18.64 10.54 -2.77
N LEU A 68 18.05 11.62 -2.28
CA LEU A 68 18.80 12.77 -1.79
C LEU A 68 19.70 12.40 -0.59
N LYS A 69 19.24 11.50 0.28
CA LYS A 69 20.02 11.03 1.44
C LYS A 69 20.28 9.54 1.35
N ASN A 70 21.50 9.12 1.71
CA ASN A 70 21.97 7.74 1.77
C ASN A 70 21.75 6.96 0.46
N ASP A 71 21.93 7.59 -0.71
CA ASP A 71 21.67 6.99 -2.03
C ASP A 71 22.34 5.62 -2.20
N LYS A 72 23.65 5.55 -1.96
CA LYS A 72 24.45 4.32 -2.08
C LYS A 72 23.89 3.18 -1.22
N LEU A 73 23.48 3.48 0.02
CA LEU A 73 22.90 2.50 0.93
C LEU A 73 21.51 2.06 0.47
N ASN A 74 20.67 3.00 0.04
CA ASN A 74 19.32 2.71 -0.44
C ASN A 74 19.32 1.88 -1.72
N LYS A 75 20.26 2.14 -2.64
CA LYS A 75 20.49 1.32 -3.84
C LYS A 75 21.00 -0.07 -3.49
N LYS A 76 21.97 -0.17 -2.56
CA LYS A 76 22.50 -1.46 -2.10
C LYS A 76 21.43 -2.36 -1.47
N LYS A 77 20.51 -1.79 -0.67
CA LYS A 77 19.37 -2.53 -0.09
C LYS A 77 18.38 -3.06 -1.14
N ARG A 78 18.46 -2.56 -2.37
CA ARG A 78 17.58 -2.90 -3.51
C ARG A 78 18.31 -3.68 -4.60
N GLU A 79 19.52 -4.16 -4.34
CA GLU A 79 20.17 -5.13 -5.21
C GLU A 79 19.41 -6.46 -5.14
N THR A 80 19.11 -7.04 -6.29
CA THR A 80 18.35 -8.30 -6.41
C THR A 80 19.20 -9.35 -7.08
N VAL A 81 20.27 -9.76 -6.40
CA VAL A 81 21.18 -10.81 -6.88
C VAL A 81 20.49 -12.17 -6.81
N PHE A 82 20.54 -12.95 -7.89
CA PHE A 82 20.04 -14.32 -7.95
C PHE A 82 20.87 -15.18 -8.91
N SER A 83 20.73 -16.50 -8.78
CA SER A 83 21.41 -17.50 -9.60
C SER A 83 20.68 -17.71 -10.93
N ILE A 84 21.23 -17.17 -12.02
CA ILE A 84 20.70 -17.40 -13.39
C ILE A 84 20.83 -18.88 -13.78
N GLU A 85 21.95 -19.51 -13.43
CA GLU A 85 22.17 -20.94 -13.68
C GLU A 85 21.17 -21.79 -12.90
N GLY A 86 21.03 -21.53 -11.60
CA GLY A 86 20.10 -22.28 -10.75
C GLY A 86 18.64 -22.09 -11.17
N LEU A 87 18.22 -20.87 -11.54
CA LEU A 87 16.92 -20.63 -12.15
C LEU A 87 16.72 -21.45 -13.44
N THR A 88 17.74 -21.52 -14.30
CA THR A 88 17.66 -22.27 -15.56
C THR A 88 17.53 -23.77 -15.31
N LEU A 89 18.31 -24.33 -14.38
CA LEU A 89 18.23 -25.74 -13.98
C LEU A 89 16.89 -26.07 -13.30
N PHE A 90 16.39 -25.16 -12.47
CA PHE A 90 15.12 -25.33 -11.79
C PHE A 90 13.93 -25.35 -12.75
N LEU A 91 13.90 -24.47 -13.75
CA LEU A 91 12.86 -24.48 -14.80
C LEU A 91 12.80 -25.82 -15.54
N ASP A 92 13.96 -26.42 -15.87
CA ASP A 92 14.02 -27.74 -16.50
C ASP A 92 13.55 -28.85 -15.56
N THR A 93 13.86 -28.74 -14.26
CA THR A 93 13.43 -29.70 -13.22
C THR A 93 11.91 -29.68 -13.05
N ILE A 94 11.27 -28.51 -13.07
CA ILE A 94 9.80 -28.38 -12.98
C ILE A 94 9.11 -29.06 -14.17
N LYS A 95 9.74 -29.18 -15.35
CA LYS A 95 9.14 -29.87 -16.52
C LYS A 95 8.65 -31.29 -16.16
N GLY A 96 9.42 -32.01 -15.33
CA GLY A 96 9.11 -33.37 -14.87
C GLY A 96 8.06 -33.45 -13.77
N PHE A 97 7.53 -32.32 -13.29
CA PHE A 97 6.61 -32.26 -12.17
C PHE A 97 5.19 -32.71 -12.52
N GLU A 98 4.45 -33.20 -11.53
CA GLU A 98 3.05 -33.63 -11.69
C GLU A 98 2.12 -32.43 -11.97
N THR A 99 1.12 -32.61 -12.84
CA THR A 99 0.20 -31.53 -13.29
C THR A 99 -1.14 -31.49 -12.54
N THR A 100 -1.20 -32.07 -11.35
CA THR A 100 -2.45 -32.17 -10.58
C THR A 100 -2.61 -30.99 -9.62
N LEU A 101 -3.87 -30.56 -9.41
CA LEU A 101 -4.20 -29.62 -8.36
C LEU A 101 -3.95 -30.27 -7.00
N SER A 102 -2.94 -29.76 -6.29
CA SER A 102 -2.51 -30.24 -4.98
C SER A 102 -1.92 -29.08 -4.17
N GLN A 103 -1.61 -29.30 -2.90
CA GLN A 103 -0.83 -28.34 -2.11
C GLN A 103 0.50 -28.00 -2.82
N PRO A 104 1.06 -26.79 -2.64
CA PRO A 104 2.39 -26.50 -3.16
C PRO A 104 3.40 -27.52 -2.65
N LYS A 105 4.08 -28.18 -3.58
CA LYS A 105 4.99 -29.27 -3.24
C LYS A 105 6.42 -28.76 -3.20
N HIS A 106 7.16 -29.16 -2.18
CA HIS A 106 8.55 -28.79 -2.02
C HIS A 106 9.43 -29.44 -3.10
N LEU A 107 10.30 -28.66 -3.73
CA LEU A 107 11.29 -29.09 -4.71
C LEU A 107 12.51 -28.19 -4.61
N HIS A 108 13.64 -28.74 -4.16
CA HIS A 108 14.95 -28.08 -4.11
C HIS A 108 14.93 -26.71 -3.38
N GLY A 109 14.24 -26.62 -2.24
CA GLY A 109 14.13 -25.39 -1.44
C GLY A 109 13.02 -24.44 -1.89
N SER A 110 12.39 -24.71 -3.03
CA SER A 110 11.23 -23.97 -3.53
C SER A 110 9.94 -24.76 -3.36
N PHE A 111 8.81 -24.12 -3.63
CA PHE A 111 7.48 -24.72 -3.69
C PHE A 111 6.91 -24.58 -5.09
N VAL A 112 6.37 -25.67 -5.65
CA VAL A 112 5.84 -25.72 -7.02
C VAL A 112 4.33 -25.95 -6.99
N LEU A 113 3.59 -25.14 -7.75
CA LEU A 113 2.15 -25.31 -7.98
C LEU A 113 1.95 -26.11 -9.27
N GLY A 114 1.87 -27.44 -9.13
CA GLY A 114 1.88 -28.37 -10.27
C GLY A 114 0.77 -28.13 -11.31
N GLN A 115 -0.40 -27.65 -10.89
CA GLN A 115 -1.51 -27.32 -11.78
C GLN A 115 -1.21 -26.20 -12.78
N ASN A 116 -0.20 -25.38 -12.51
CA ASN A 116 0.20 -24.25 -13.37
C ASN A 116 1.43 -24.57 -14.24
N LYS A 117 1.84 -25.85 -14.32
CA LYS A 117 3.01 -26.26 -15.12
C LYS A 117 2.89 -25.91 -16.61
N ASP A 118 1.66 -25.81 -17.12
CA ASP A 118 1.37 -25.40 -18.50
C ASP A 118 1.98 -24.03 -18.86
N LEU A 119 2.28 -23.19 -17.87
CA LEU A 119 2.97 -21.92 -18.05
C LEU A 119 4.34 -22.06 -18.72
N LEU A 120 5.04 -23.19 -18.52
CA LEU A 120 6.32 -23.48 -19.17
C LEU A 120 6.19 -23.75 -20.68
N GLY A 121 5.00 -24.12 -21.15
CA GLY A 121 4.77 -24.58 -22.52
C GLY A 121 5.38 -25.96 -22.79
N GLU A 122 5.31 -26.38 -24.05
CA GLU A 122 5.83 -27.68 -24.48
C GLU A 122 7.22 -27.52 -25.11
N ALA A 123 8.19 -28.29 -24.60
CA ALA A 123 9.53 -28.42 -25.19
C ALA A 123 9.83 -29.89 -25.43
N GLU A 124 10.40 -30.22 -26.60
CA GLU A 124 10.84 -31.58 -26.94
C GLU A 124 11.88 -32.09 -25.93
N ASP A 125 13.00 -31.38 -25.78
CA ASP A 125 14.11 -31.78 -24.91
C ASP A 125 14.08 -31.11 -23.54
N LYS A 126 14.56 -29.86 -23.45
CA LYS A 126 14.74 -29.11 -22.20
C LYS A 126 13.99 -27.79 -22.23
N ILE A 127 13.59 -27.32 -21.06
CA ILE A 127 13.17 -25.93 -20.90
C ILE A 127 14.44 -25.09 -20.79
N ILE A 128 14.61 -24.13 -21.71
CA ILE A 128 15.78 -23.27 -21.78
C ILE A 128 15.32 -21.82 -21.63
N LEU A 129 15.92 -21.11 -20.67
CA LEU A 129 15.78 -19.68 -20.52
C LEU A 129 16.57 -18.96 -21.62
N ARG A 130 15.88 -18.27 -22.53
CA ARG A 130 16.47 -17.55 -23.67
C ARG A 130 16.95 -16.15 -23.31
N SER A 131 16.15 -15.44 -22.52
CA SER A 131 16.48 -14.07 -22.10
C SER A 131 15.85 -13.73 -20.76
N ILE A 132 16.51 -12.81 -20.05
CA ILE A 132 16.01 -12.16 -18.84
C ILE A 132 16.09 -10.67 -19.07
N ALA A 133 15.00 -9.96 -18.86
CA ALA A 133 14.96 -8.50 -18.94
C ALA A 133 14.31 -7.92 -17.68
N SER A 134 14.95 -6.93 -17.04
CA SER A 134 14.30 -6.15 -15.99
C SER A 134 13.23 -5.28 -16.65
N ILE A 135 11.96 -5.50 -16.33
CA ILE A 135 10.84 -4.76 -16.94
C ILE A 135 10.24 -3.71 -16.01
N HIS A 136 10.43 -3.85 -14.70
CA HIS A 136 9.94 -2.88 -13.71
C HIS A 136 10.73 -2.98 -12.40
N GLU A 137 11.03 -1.84 -11.80
CA GLU A 137 11.62 -1.71 -10.45
C GLU A 137 10.64 -0.93 -9.57
N GLY A 138 9.78 -1.68 -8.86
CA GLY A 138 8.76 -1.11 -7.99
C GLY A 138 9.32 -0.61 -6.66
N LYS A 139 8.44 -0.35 -5.70
CA LYS A 139 8.86 0.10 -4.36
C LYS A 139 9.47 -1.02 -3.51
N HIS A 140 8.94 -2.23 -3.67
CA HIS A 140 9.25 -3.41 -2.84
C HIS A 140 9.88 -4.57 -3.61
N HIS A 141 9.77 -4.59 -4.94
CA HIS A 141 10.18 -5.70 -5.78
C HIS A 141 10.85 -5.22 -7.06
N ARG A 142 11.77 -6.05 -7.58
CA ARG A 142 12.17 -6.00 -8.99
C ARG A 142 11.47 -7.10 -9.77
N ILE A 143 11.02 -6.74 -10.97
CA ILE A 143 10.26 -7.61 -11.86
C ILE A 143 11.10 -7.89 -13.11
N TYR A 144 11.40 -9.15 -13.32
CA TYR A 144 12.11 -9.64 -14.49
C TYR A 144 11.17 -10.42 -15.40
N LYS A 145 11.19 -10.10 -16.69
CA LYS A 145 10.58 -10.93 -17.73
C LYS A 145 11.55 -12.02 -18.13
N LEU A 146 11.09 -13.27 -18.09
CA LEU A 146 11.81 -14.45 -18.57
C LEU A 146 11.18 -14.91 -19.88
N THR A 147 11.96 -15.13 -20.92
CA THR A 147 11.48 -15.71 -22.18
C THR A 147 12.07 -17.10 -22.35
N LEU A 148 11.21 -18.09 -22.55
CA LEU A 148 11.60 -19.49 -22.69
C LEU A 148 11.75 -19.90 -24.16
N ASN A 149 12.46 -21.00 -24.41
CA ASN A 149 12.56 -21.61 -25.75
C ASN A 149 11.23 -22.15 -26.29
N THR A 150 10.23 -22.34 -25.43
CA THR A 150 8.86 -22.71 -25.80
C THR A 150 8.04 -21.56 -26.37
N GLY A 151 8.60 -20.34 -26.40
CA GLY A 151 7.88 -19.13 -26.78
C GLY A 151 6.97 -18.57 -25.68
N ARG A 152 6.99 -19.18 -24.48
CA ARG A 152 6.29 -18.68 -23.30
C ARG A 152 7.13 -17.64 -22.58
N ASP A 153 6.44 -16.68 -21.97
CA ASP A 153 7.02 -15.68 -21.10
C ASP A 153 6.56 -15.91 -19.66
N LEU A 154 7.46 -15.72 -18.70
CA LEU A 154 7.19 -15.73 -17.26
C LEU A 154 7.64 -14.41 -16.63
N VAL A 155 7.15 -14.15 -15.43
CA VAL A 155 7.59 -13.07 -14.56
C VAL A 155 8.30 -13.66 -13.36
N LEU A 156 9.51 -13.21 -13.10
CA LEU A 156 10.25 -13.46 -11.86
C LEU A 156 10.23 -12.17 -11.03
N ARG A 157 9.54 -12.21 -9.89
CA ARG A 157 9.50 -11.13 -8.89
C ARG A 157 10.46 -11.47 -7.75
N ILE A 158 11.37 -10.55 -7.46
CA ILE A 158 12.32 -10.67 -6.35
C ILE A 158 12.13 -9.47 -5.41
N PRO A 159 11.81 -9.71 -4.12
CA PRO A 159 11.67 -8.64 -3.15
C PRO A 159 13.01 -7.99 -2.85
N TYR A 160 12.99 -6.69 -2.56
CA TYR A 160 14.11 -6.00 -1.95
C TYR A 160 14.21 -6.37 -0.48
N LYS A 161 15.44 -6.42 0.05
CA LYS A 161 15.69 -6.73 1.47
C LYS A 161 15.45 -5.49 2.36
N LEU A 162 14.20 -5.05 2.40
CA LEU A 162 13.74 -3.88 3.17
C LEU A 162 13.16 -4.25 4.54
N ASP A 163 12.59 -5.45 4.66
CA ASP A 163 12.04 -6.00 5.90
C ASP A 163 12.91 -7.18 6.40
N SER A 164 12.56 -7.75 7.57
CA SER A 164 13.21 -8.96 8.07
C SER A 164 12.99 -10.16 7.14
N ASP A 165 13.90 -11.14 7.17
CA ASP A 165 13.78 -12.35 6.36
C ASP A 165 12.47 -13.12 6.69
N ALA A 166 12.03 -13.10 7.95
CA ALA A 166 10.75 -13.68 8.38
C ALA A 166 9.54 -12.96 7.77
N ALA A 167 9.56 -11.62 7.73
CA ALA A 167 8.49 -10.83 7.12
C ALA A 167 8.43 -11.04 5.60
N ILE A 168 9.57 -11.10 4.92
CA ILE A 168 9.63 -11.39 3.48
C ILE A 168 9.05 -12.78 3.18
N ALA A 169 9.44 -13.79 3.97
CA ALA A 169 8.90 -15.14 3.83
C ALA A 169 7.38 -15.20 4.02
N ALA A 170 6.85 -14.55 5.06
CA ALA A 170 5.42 -14.49 5.33
C ALA A 170 4.65 -13.79 4.20
N LYS A 171 5.16 -12.66 3.70
CA LYS A 171 4.57 -11.92 2.56
C LYS A 171 4.48 -12.77 1.31
N ILE A 172 5.57 -13.45 0.92
CA ILE A 172 5.57 -14.33 -0.26
C ILE A 172 4.54 -15.45 -0.10
N LYS A 173 4.56 -16.17 1.03
CA LYS A 173 3.62 -17.28 1.28
C LYS A 173 2.17 -16.82 1.22
N SER A 174 1.89 -15.66 1.82
CA SER A 174 0.54 -15.12 1.85
C SER A 174 0.07 -14.60 0.49
N GLU A 175 0.95 -13.92 -0.25
CA GLU A 175 0.64 -13.40 -1.58
C GLU A 175 0.32 -14.54 -2.55
N VAL A 176 1.14 -15.60 -2.57
CA VAL A 176 0.90 -16.75 -3.47
C VAL A 176 -0.39 -17.48 -3.12
N ALA A 177 -0.67 -17.68 -1.82
CA ALA A 177 -1.92 -18.28 -1.38
C ALA A 177 -3.13 -17.41 -1.75
N THR A 178 -2.99 -16.08 -1.67
CA THR A 178 -4.02 -15.12 -2.08
C THR A 178 -4.26 -15.19 -3.59
N LEU A 179 -3.22 -15.12 -4.42
CA LEU A 179 -3.32 -15.27 -5.88
C LEU A 179 -4.05 -16.56 -6.28
N ASP A 180 -3.68 -17.66 -5.64
CA ASP A 180 -4.27 -18.98 -5.88
C ASP A 180 -5.75 -19.04 -5.43
N PHE A 181 -6.09 -18.44 -4.28
CA PHE A 181 -7.47 -18.28 -3.83
C PHE A 181 -8.30 -17.43 -4.80
N LEU A 182 -7.80 -16.26 -5.21
CA LEU A 182 -8.48 -15.36 -6.13
C LEU A 182 -8.76 -16.05 -7.47
N ASN A 183 -7.79 -16.82 -7.99
CA ASN A 183 -7.95 -17.55 -9.23
C ASN A 183 -8.91 -18.73 -9.11
N LEU A 184 -8.65 -19.66 -8.18
CA LEU A 184 -9.36 -20.94 -8.11
C LEU A 184 -10.72 -20.84 -7.41
N LYS A 185 -10.84 -20.02 -6.35
CA LYS A 185 -12.09 -19.87 -5.60
C LYS A 185 -13.00 -18.80 -6.20
N LEU A 186 -12.45 -17.64 -6.56
CA LEU A 186 -13.25 -16.51 -7.04
C LEU A 186 -13.31 -16.41 -8.57
N GLY A 187 -12.52 -17.19 -9.30
CA GLY A 187 -12.48 -17.15 -10.77
C GLY A 187 -11.92 -15.83 -11.31
N LEU A 188 -11.15 -15.10 -10.50
CA LEU A 188 -10.63 -13.78 -10.84
C LEU A 188 -9.41 -13.87 -11.76
N LYS A 189 -9.24 -12.83 -12.57
CA LYS A 189 -8.11 -12.66 -13.50
C LYS A 189 -6.93 -12.08 -12.75
N VAL A 190 -6.07 -12.99 -12.29
CA VAL A 190 -4.81 -12.70 -11.60
C VAL A 190 -3.72 -13.61 -12.19
N PRO A 191 -2.42 -13.26 -12.08
CA PRO A 191 -1.34 -14.12 -12.52
C PRO A 191 -1.37 -15.48 -11.82
N ARG A 192 -1.20 -16.54 -12.61
CA ARG A 192 -0.99 -17.88 -12.05
C ARG A 192 0.44 -18.04 -11.60
N VAL A 193 0.66 -18.45 -10.36
CA VAL A 193 2.00 -18.70 -9.83
C VAL A 193 2.46 -20.11 -10.20
N LEU A 194 3.63 -20.24 -10.81
CA LEU A 194 4.26 -21.52 -11.12
C LEU A 194 5.03 -22.06 -9.92
N SER A 195 5.82 -21.21 -9.27
CA SER A 195 6.61 -21.58 -8.10
C SER A 195 7.00 -20.36 -7.27
N TYR A 196 7.39 -20.59 -6.02
CA TYR A 196 7.93 -19.54 -5.14
C TYR A 196 9.01 -20.11 -4.22
N GLY A 197 9.90 -19.24 -3.76
CA GLY A 197 10.86 -19.52 -2.70
C GLY A 197 10.72 -18.47 -1.60
N SER A 198 10.52 -18.91 -0.36
CA SER A 198 10.30 -17.98 0.77
C SER A 198 11.58 -17.42 1.39
N ASP A 199 12.72 -18.05 1.11
CA ASP A 199 14.04 -17.65 1.62
C ASP A 199 15.12 -17.84 0.55
N VAL A 200 16.40 -17.69 0.90
CA VAL A 200 17.54 -17.81 -0.04
C VAL A 200 17.99 -19.25 -0.31
N TYR A 201 17.51 -20.25 0.44
CA TYR A 201 17.98 -21.63 0.40
C TYR A 201 17.28 -22.45 -0.68
N ASN A 202 17.27 -21.92 -1.90
CA ASN A 202 16.68 -22.54 -3.09
C ASN A 202 17.60 -22.36 -4.31
N GLU A 203 17.28 -23.02 -5.42
CA GLU A 203 18.10 -22.97 -6.67
C GLU A 203 18.26 -21.55 -7.23
N VAL A 204 17.28 -20.66 -7.06
CA VAL A 204 17.36 -19.25 -7.48
C VAL A 204 18.29 -18.44 -6.56
N GLY A 205 18.54 -18.90 -5.33
CA GLY A 205 19.44 -18.26 -4.38
C GLY A 205 18.92 -16.95 -3.79
N SER A 206 17.61 -16.69 -3.93
CA SER A 206 16.91 -15.50 -3.44
C SER A 206 15.44 -15.86 -3.17
N PRO A 207 14.74 -15.18 -2.25
CA PRO A 207 13.29 -15.27 -2.18
C PRO A 207 12.68 -14.80 -3.51
N TYR A 208 11.63 -15.45 -3.99
CA TYR A 208 11.03 -15.09 -5.28
C TYR A 208 9.59 -15.58 -5.44
N ILE A 209 8.88 -14.97 -6.36
CA ILE A 209 7.66 -15.49 -6.98
C ILE A 209 7.91 -15.62 -8.48
N LEU A 210 7.66 -16.80 -9.04
CA LEU A 210 7.72 -17.07 -10.47
C LEU A 210 6.30 -17.33 -10.99
N GLU A 211 5.80 -16.45 -11.83
CA GLU A 211 4.39 -16.40 -12.23
C GLU A 211 4.20 -16.12 -13.72
N GLU A 212 2.95 -16.18 -14.16
CA GLU A 212 2.51 -15.91 -15.53
C GLU A 212 2.83 -14.47 -15.96
N PHE A 213 3.44 -14.31 -17.14
CA PHE A 213 3.56 -12.99 -17.77
C PHE A 213 2.24 -12.60 -18.43
N ILE A 214 1.67 -11.47 -18.01
CA ILE A 214 0.46 -10.90 -18.61
C ILE A 214 0.84 -9.77 -19.57
N PRO A 215 0.66 -9.93 -20.89
CA PRO A 215 0.86 -8.83 -21.82
C PRO A 215 -0.33 -7.88 -21.80
N GLY A 216 -0.05 -6.57 -21.88
CA GLY A 216 -1.08 -5.55 -21.97
C GLY A 216 -0.55 -4.19 -21.55
N ASP A 217 -1.46 -3.22 -21.53
CA ASP A 217 -1.21 -1.87 -21.06
C ASP A 217 -1.75 -1.67 -19.64
N LEU A 218 -1.09 -0.84 -18.83
CA LEU A 218 -1.62 -0.48 -17.51
C LEU A 218 -2.92 0.31 -17.66
N LEU A 219 -3.93 -0.04 -16.86
CA LEU A 219 -5.21 0.68 -16.81
C LEU A 219 -5.01 2.15 -16.42
N MET A 220 -3.95 2.46 -15.67
CA MET A 220 -3.54 3.83 -15.31
C MET A 220 -3.40 4.76 -16.52
N ARG A 221 -3.08 4.23 -17.72
CA ARG A 221 -3.00 5.06 -18.95
C ARG A 221 -4.34 5.73 -19.31
N LYS A 222 -5.46 5.22 -18.81
CA LYS A 222 -6.80 5.78 -19.01
C LYS A 222 -7.24 6.71 -17.87
N TRP A 223 -6.53 6.71 -16.75
CA TRP A 223 -6.91 7.46 -15.56
C TRP A 223 -6.48 8.92 -15.69
N HIS A 224 -7.44 9.78 -16.04
CA HIS A 224 -7.25 11.23 -16.14
C HIS A 224 -8.08 11.96 -15.06
N PRO A 225 -7.69 11.87 -13.77
CA PRO A 225 -8.52 12.25 -12.63
C PRO A 225 -8.88 13.73 -12.56
N LEU A 226 -8.13 14.59 -13.24
CA LEU A 226 -8.29 16.05 -13.22
C LEU A 226 -8.90 16.59 -14.52
N SER A 227 -9.37 15.70 -15.41
CA SER A 227 -10.08 16.13 -16.61
C SER A 227 -11.36 16.88 -16.24
N PRO A 228 -11.68 17.99 -16.93
CA PRO A 228 -12.95 18.70 -16.75
C PRO A 228 -14.16 17.82 -16.98
N ASP A 229 -15.28 18.15 -16.34
CA ASP A 229 -16.51 17.39 -16.51
C ASP A 229 -17.03 17.47 -17.94
N SER A 230 -17.26 16.29 -18.51
CA SER A 230 -18.00 16.07 -19.73
C SER A 230 -18.55 14.64 -19.71
N GLU A 231 -19.45 14.32 -20.63
CA GLU A 231 -19.94 12.94 -20.78
C GLU A 231 -18.77 11.98 -21.10
N GLU A 232 -17.83 12.43 -21.93
CA GLU A 232 -16.64 11.66 -22.31
C GLU A 232 -15.71 11.45 -21.12
N THR A 233 -15.45 12.49 -20.31
CA THR A 233 -14.64 12.36 -19.09
C THR A 233 -15.31 11.41 -18.10
N ASN A 234 -16.61 11.55 -17.88
CA ASN A 234 -17.36 10.68 -16.97
C ASN A 234 -17.21 9.21 -17.37
N LYS A 235 -17.44 8.92 -18.66
CA LYS A 235 -17.23 7.58 -19.23
C LYS A 235 -15.78 7.10 -19.05
N ALA A 236 -14.79 7.93 -19.36
CA ALA A 236 -13.37 7.55 -19.26
C ALA A 236 -12.93 7.24 -17.82
N LEU A 237 -13.48 7.94 -16.82
CA LEU A 237 -13.21 7.67 -15.41
C LEU A 237 -13.86 6.34 -14.97
N HIS A 238 -15.08 6.07 -15.43
CA HIS A 238 -15.75 4.78 -15.17
C HIS A 238 -15.06 3.60 -15.84
N GLU A 239 -14.44 3.77 -17.01
CA GLU A 239 -13.60 2.73 -17.63
C GLU A 239 -12.44 2.27 -16.72
N VAL A 240 -12.07 3.07 -15.71
CA VAL A 240 -11.05 2.73 -14.71
C VAL A 240 -11.66 2.29 -13.38
N ILE A 241 -12.67 3.02 -12.88
CA ILE A 241 -13.27 2.75 -11.57
C ILE A 241 -14.06 1.43 -11.57
N ASP A 242 -14.84 1.17 -12.61
CA ASP A 242 -15.79 0.05 -12.63
C ASP A 242 -15.08 -1.31 -12.50
N PRO A 243 -14.01 -1.63 -13.27
CA PRO A 243 -13.32 -2.90 -13.10
C PRO A 243 -12.76 -3.12 -11.70
N ILE A 244 -12.26 -2.05 -11.06
CA ILE A 244 -11.68 -2.12 -9.71
C ILE A 244 -12.80 -2.32 -8.67
N ALA A 245 -13.93 -1.64 -8.83
CA ALA A 245 -15.10 -1.80 -7.97
C ALA A 245 -15.71 -3.21 -8.09
N GLU A 246 -15.83 -3.73 -9.32
CA GLU A 246 -16.28 -5.10 -9.59
C GLU A 246 -15.34 -6.15 -9.00
N PHE A 247 -14.03 -5.95 -9.11
CA PHE A 247 -13.05 -6.83 -8.47
C PHE A 247 -13.22 -6.82 -6.96
N GLN A 248 -13.33 -5.63 -6.35
CA GLN A 248 -13.57 -5.50 -4.91
C GLN A 248 -14.87 -6.18 -4.48
N ASP A 249 -15.96 -6.04 -5.23
CA ASP A 249 -17.23 -6.73 -4.93
C ASP A 249 -17.03 -8.26 -4.82
N LYS A 250 -16.26 -8.85 -5.74
CA LYS A 250 -15.92 -10.27 -5.68
C LYS A 250 -15.10 -10.63 -4.45
N LEU A 251 -14.12 -9.81 -4.05
CA LEU A 251 -13.36 -10.02 -2.81
C LEU A 251 -14.27 -10.04 -1.58
N LEU A 252 -15.23 -9.11 -1.54
CA LEU A 252 -16.13 -8.93 -0.41
C LEU A 252 -17.23 -10.02 -0.37
N SER A 253 -17.38 -10.85 -1.40
CA SER A 253 -18.40 -11.90 -1.47
C SER A 253 -18.17 -13.06 -0.49
N VAL A 254 -16.93 -13.27 -0.04
CA VAL A 254 -16.57 -14.29 0.94
C VAL A 254 -16.50 -13.67 2.34
N THR A 255 -17.14 -14.33 3.29
CA THR A 255 -16.94 -14.06 4.72
C THR A 255 -16.02 -15.14 5.28
N PHE A 256 -14.92 -14.71 5.88
CA PHE A 256 -13.93 -15.60 6.47
C PHE A 256 -14.20 -15.82 7.97
N ASN A 257 -13.52 -16.80 8.55
CA ASN A 257 -13.74 -17.25 9.93
C ASN A 257 -12.81 -16.56 10.96
N LYS A 258 -11.77 -15.86 10.50
CA LYS A 258 -10.79 -15.14 11.33
C LYS A 258 -10.28 -13.89 10.62
N PHE A 259 -9.60 -13.02 11.36
CA PHE A 259 -8.79 -11.93 10.82
C PHE A 259 -7.31 -12.34 10.76
N GLY A 260 -6.55 -11.79 9.82
CA GLY A 260 -5.16 -12.20 9.55
C GLY A 260 -4.90 -12.19 8.04
N SER A 261 -4.07 -13.08 7.53
CA SER A 261 -3.84 -13.21 6.08
C SER A 261 -4.02 -14.66 5.60
N LEU A 262 -4.27 -14.84 4.30
CA LEU A 262 -4.42 -16.16 3.69
C LEU A 262 -3.06 -16.82 3.48
N TYR A 263 -2.97 -18.11 3.76
CA TYR A 263 -1.81 -18.97 3.51
C TYR A 263 -2.30 -20.32 2.96
N PHE A 264 -1.41 -21.10 2.36
CA PHE A 264 -1.70 -22.52 2.12
C PHE A 264 -1.77 -23.28 3.44
N HIS A 265 -2.45 -24.42 3.43
CA HIS A 265 -2.56 -25.31 4.60
C HIS A 265 -1.21 -25.59 5.27
N ASP A 266 -0.21 -25.94 4.46
CA ASP A 266 1.10 -26.36 4.97
C ASP A 266 2.01 -25.17 5.37
N ASP A 267 1.59 -23.93 5.08
CA ASP A 267 2.35 -22.71 5.36
C ASP A 267 1.97 -22.05 6.70
N VAL A 268 0.96 -22.57 7.42
CA VAL A 268 0.59 -22.13 8.77
C VAL A 268 1.07 -23.11 9.84
N GLU A 269 1.18 -22.62 11.07
CA GLU A 269 1.45 -23.46 12.24
C GLU A 269 0.41 -24.57 12.41
N GLY A 270 0.82 -25.71 12.97
CA GLY A 270 -0.05 -26.89 13.11
C GLY A 270 -1.34 -26.64 13.91
N SER A 271 -1.34 -25.68 14.83
CA SER A 271 -2.52 -25.25 15.58
C SER A 271 -3.60 -24.63 14.68
N LEU A 272 -3.22 -24.01 13.56
CA LEU A 272 -4.10 -23.32 12.61
C LEU A 272 -4.53 -24.23 11.43
N GLN A 273 -3.89 -25.38 11.25
CA GLN A 273 -4.14 -26.29 10.12
C GLN A 273 -5.53 -26.95 10.14
N ASN A 274 -6.21 -26.99 11.28
CA ASN A 274 -7.57 -27.53 11.38
C ASN A 274 -8.66 -26.45 11.27
N ASP A 275 -8.29 -25.17 11.29
CA ASP A 275 -9.23 -24.05 11.29
C ASP A 275 -9.58 -23.65 9.85
N LEU A 276 -10.78 -24.01 9.39
CA LEU A 276 -11.23 -23.66 8.03
C LEU A 276 -11.24 -22.13 7.83
N PRO A 277 -10.77 -21.64 6.67
CA PRO A 277 -10.70 -20.20 6.41
C PRO A 277 -12.09 -19.57 6.21
N TYR A 278 -13.06 -20.33 5.69
CA TYR A 278 -14.43 -19.93 5.44
C TYR A 278 -15.33 -21.18 5.39
N ASP A 279 -16.63 -20.99 5.57
CA ASP A 279 -17.60 -22.07 5.61
C ASP A 279 -18.20 -22.41 4.24
N GLY A 280 -18.75 -23.62 4.10
CA GLY A 280 -19.58 -24.01 2.96
C GLY A 280 -18.81 -24.37 1.67
N GLU A 281 -17.51 -24.65 1.74
CA GLU A 281 -16.77 -25.16 0.58
C GLU A 281 -17.27 -26.54 0.16
N THR A 282 -17.77 -26.65 -1.07
CA THR A 282 -18.27 -27.90 -1.65
C THR A 282 -17.29 -28.53 -2.62
N ASN A 283 -16.33 -27.77 -3.15
CA ASN A 283 -15.30 -28.31 -4.01
C ASN A 283 -14.24 -29.06 -3.16
N GLU A 284 -14.20 -30.39 -3.30
CA GLU A 284 -13.26 -31.25 -2.56
C GLU A 284 -11.79 -30.86 -2.77
N ASP A 285 -11.43 -30.36 -3.95
CA ASP A 285 -10.06 -29.93 -4.25
C ASP A 285 -9.65 -28.64 -3.49
N LEU A 286 -10.62 -27.89 -2.97
CA LEU A 286 -10.41 -26.60 -2.30
C LEU A 286 -10.58 -26.64 -0.77
N LYS A 287 -11.33 -27.61 -0.22
CA LYS A 287 -11.70 -27.66 1.22
C LYS A 287 -10.50 -27.55 2.17
N ASN A 288 -9.39 -28.19 1.83
CA ASN A 288 -8.18 -28.21 2.66
C ASN A 288 -7.03 -27.43 2.01
N ARG A 289 -7.36 -26.41 1.21
CA ARG A 289 -6.36 -25.70 0.43
C ARG A 289 -5.69 -24.55 1.19
N TRP A 290 -6.49 -23.68 1.80
CA TRP A 290 -6.03 -22.46 2.47
C TRP A 290 -6.35 -22.43 3.96
N ARG A 291 -5.63 -21.60 4.70
CA ARG A 291 -5.83 -21.29 6.13
C ARG A 291 -5.60 -19.81 6.39
N ILE A 292 -6.06 -19.34 7.55
CA ILE A 292 -5.82 -17.97 8.01
C ILE A 292 -4.71 -18.00 9.05
N GLY A 293 -3.64 -17.27 8.78
CA GLY A 293 -2.48 -17.11 9.65
C GLY A 293 -2.24 -15.65 10.02
N PRO A 294 -1.07 -15.33 10.59
CA PRO A 294 -0.70 -13.97 10.99
C PRO A 294 -0.83 -12.95 9.86
N SER A 295 -1.09 -11.68 10.19
CA SER A 295 -1.22 -10.63 9.18
C SER A 295 0.12 -10.33 8.49
N VAL A 296 0.06 -10.05 7.19
CA VAL A 296 1.21 -9.51 6.42
C VAL A 296 1.15 -8.00 6.24
N GLU A 297 0.23 -7.31 6.92
CA GLU A 297 0.17 -5.86 6.85
C GLU A 297 1.47 -5.22 7.38
N ARG A 298 1.83 -4.08 6.80
CA ARG A 298 3.15 -3.46 6.98
C ARG A 298 3.48 -3.02 8.40
N GLN A 299 2.48 -2.74 9.25
CA GLN A 299 2.71 -2.33 10.64
C GLN A 299 3.45 -3.40 11.46
N PHE A 300 3.34 -4.67 11.08
CA PHE A 300 4.00 -5.80 11.74
C PHE A 300 5.38 -6.13 11.13
N SER A 301 5.83 -5.40 10.10
CA SER A 301 7.09 -5.70 9.39
C SER A 301 7.97 -4.47 9.19
N LYS A 302 7.40 -3.40 8.64
CA LYS A 302 8.11 -2.18 8.29
C LYS A 302 8.63 -1.47 9.54
N ASN A 303 9.94 -1.18 9.55
CA ASN A 303 10.64 -0.52 10.65
C ASN A 303 10.51 -1.29 11.99
N LYS A 304 10.35 -2.62 11.92
CA LYS A 304 10.25 -3.54 13.07
C LYS A 304 11.42 -4.53 13.11
N GLU A 305 12.43 -4.38 12.26
CA GLU A 305 13.58 -5.29 12.16
C GLU A 305 14.43 -5.38 13.43
N LYS A 306 14.29 -4.41 14.33
CA LYS A 306 14.96 -4.38 15.64
C LYS A 306 14.09 -4.89 16.79
N LEU A 307 12.82 -5.23 16.54
CA LEU A 307 12.00 -5.90 17.54
C LEU A 307 12.30 -7.40 17.57
N PRO A 308 12.25 -8.04 18.75
CA PRO A 308 12.30 -9.49 18.84
C PRO A 308 11.15 -10.13 18.06
N GLN A 309 11.45 -11.12 17.22
CA GLN A 309 10.45 -11.76 16.35
C GLN A 309 9.29 -12.37 17.16
N ASN A 310 9.58 -12.98 18.31
CA ASN A 310 8.56 -13.57 19.19
C ASN A 310 7.54 -12.54 19.71
N LEU A 311 7.94 -11.28 19.89
CA LEU A 311 7.03 -10.20 20.28
C LEU A 311 6.15 -9.76 19.11
N ILE A 312 6.70 -9.74 17.88
CA ILE A 312 5.91 -9.51 16.67
C ILE A 312 4.87 -10.62 16.52
N ASP A 313 5.30 -11.88 16.66
CA ASP A 313 4.44 -13.06 16.51
C ASP A 313 3.28 -13.07 17.52
N GLU A 314 3.54 -12.67 18.78
CA GLU A 314 2.51 -12.54 19.83
C GLU A 314 1.42 -11.51 19.47
N LEU A 315 1.80 -10.42 18.78
CA LEU A 315 0.91 -9.31 18.45
C LEU A 315 0.31 -9.41 17.04
N ASN A 316 0.76 -10.33 16.18
CA ASN A 316 0.41 -10.34 14.76
C ASN A 316 -0.73 -11.32 14.39
N GLY A 317 -1.58 -11.69 15.35
CA GLY A 317 -2.72 -12.57 15.11
C GLY A 317 -2.31 -13.99 14.67
N PRO A 318 -3.19 -14.75 13.98
CA PRO A 318 -4.54 -14.35 13.54
C PRO A 318 -5.48 -14.08 14.72
N TRP A 319 -6.50 -13.24 14.50
CA TRP A 319 -7.48 -12.89 15.53
C TRP A 319 -8.84 -13.55 15.26
N ASP A 320 -9.56 -13.88 16.32
CA ASP A 320 -10.90 -14.47 16.21
C ASP A 320 -11.91 -13.46 15.65
N ALA A 321 -12.79 -13.93 14.74
CA ALA A 321 -13.82 -13.09 14.13
C ALA A 321 -14.80 -12.47 15.14
N SER A 322 -14.99 -13.09 16.31
CA SER A 322 -15.84 -12.56 17.38
C SER A 322 -15.21 -11.39 18.15
N ASN A 323 -13.90 -11.15 17.98
CA ASN A 323 -13.17 -10.07 18.63
C ASN A 323 -12.40 -9.17 17.65
N PRO A 324 -13.09 -8.37 16.82
CA PRO A 324 -12.45 -7.46 15.86
C PRO A 324 -11.60 -6.36 16.51
N ILE A 325 -11.86 -6.05 17.79
CA ILE A 325 -11.13 -5.01 18.53
C ILE A 325 -9.69 -5.43 18.80
N ALA A 326 -9.42 -6.73 19.01
CA ALA A 326 -8.07 -7.24 19.26
C ALA A 326 -7.09 -6.92 18.11
N LEU A 327 -7.57 -6.89 16.87
CA LEU A 327 -6.75 -6.48 15.72
C LEU A 327 -6.32 -5.02 15.87
N MET A 328 -7.25 -4.13 16.24
CA MET A 328 -6.94 -2.71 16.42
C MET A 328 -6.01 -2.48 17.62
N GLU A 329 -6.24 -3.19 18.72
CA GLU A 329 -5.39 -3.14 19.93
C GLU A 329 -3.97 -3.58 19.61
N SER A 330 -3.82 -4.63 18.79
CA SER A 330 -2.52 -5.13 18.36
C SER A 330 -1.72 -4.11 17.56
N VAL A 331 -2.37 -3.27 16.73
CA VAL A 331 -1.70 -2.16 16.03
C VAL A 331 -1.19 -1.10 17.00
N ALA A 332 -1.97 -0.77 18.02
CA ALA A 332 -1.52 0.18 19.04
C ALA A 332 -0.36 -0.39 19.88
N ASP A 333 -0.45 -1.67 20.24
CA ASP A 333 0.53 -2.36 21.06
C ASP A 333 1.87 -2.53 20.34
N ILE A 334 1.87 -2.95 19.06
CA ILE A 334 3.11 -3.13 18.31
C ILE A 334 3.86 -1.82 18.09
N GLU A 335 3.15 -0.71 17.86
CA GLU A 335 3.79 0.60 17.70
C GLU A 335 4.31 1.15 19.04
N LEU A 336 3.59 0.91 20.14
CA LEU A 336 4.05 1.26 21.48
C LEU A 336 5.32 0.49 21.86
N GLU A 337 5.34 -0.83 21.66
CA GLU A 337 6.52 -1.66 21.94
C GLU A 337 7.68 -1.32 21.01
N ASN A 338 7.42 -0.98 19.75
CA ASN A 338 8.44 -0.47 18.85
C ASN A 338 9.06 0.84 19.35
N ALA A 339 8.25 1.80 19.78
CA ALA A 339 8.73 3.07 20.31
C ALA A 339 9.56 2.88 21.60
N LYS A 340 9.10 2.01 22.52
CA LYS A 340 9.88 1.64 23.72
C LYS A 340 11.22 0.99 23.37
N ASN A 341 11.23 0.08 22.40
CA ASN A 341 12.47 -0.56 21.96
C ASN A 341 13.43 0.44 21.32
N LYS A 342 12.94 1.36 20.49
CA LYS A 342 13.74 2.48 19.95
C LYS A 342 14.35 3.31 21.08
N LEU A 343 13.56 3.67 22.10
CA LEU A 343 14.05 4.43 23.25
C LEU A 343 15.13 3.67 24.03
N ALA A 344 14.96 2.37 24.24
CA ALA A 344 15.95 1.52 24.90
C ALA A 344 17.27 1.49 24.14
N LEU A 345 17.23 1.39 22.80
CA LEU A 345 18.41 1.43 21.94
C LEU A 345 19.10 2.80 21.98
N ILE A 346 18.34 3.89 21.96
CA ILE A 346 18.87 5.26 22.09
C ILE A 346 19.54 5.44 23.46
N ASN A 347 18.95 4.95 24.55
CA ASN A 347 19.54 5.03 25.88
C ASN A 347 20.81 4.16 26.05
N ALA A 348 20.95 3.10 25.26
CA ALA A 348 22.14 2.27 25.22
C ALA A 348 23.27 2.90 24.37
N ASP A 349 22.94 3.85 23.50
CA ASP A 349 23.92 4.58 22.67
C ASP A 349 24.47 5.80 23.42
N ALA A 350 25.77 5.79 23.73
CA ALA A 350 26.44 6.89 24.41
C ALA A 350 26.44 8.21 23.60
N GLY A 351 26.21 8.15 22.28
CA GLY A 351 26.17 9.30 21.39
C GLY A 351 24.76 9.82 21.07
N ALA A 352 23.71 9.28 21.70
CA ALA A 352 22.33 9.65 21.39
C ALA A 352 22.02 11.13 21.63
N ASN A 353 21.34 11.74 20.67
CA ASN A 353 20.84 13.11 20.76
C ASN A 353 19.60 13.19 21.67
N GLU A 354 19.54 14.20 22.53
CA GLU A 354 18.39 14.41 23.42
C GLU A 354 17.10 14.72 22.64
N ASN A 355 17.20 15.36 21.47
CA ASN A 355 16.04 15.59 20.59
C ASN A 355 15.44 14.27 20.05
N ASP A 356 16.27 13.26 19.78
CA ASP A 356 15.78 11.96 19.32
C ASP A 356 15.01 11.27 20.45
N LYS A 357 15.48 11.40 21.70
CA LYS A 357 14.74 10.88 22.87
C LYS A 357 13.41 11.58 23.06
N ASP A 358 13.37 12.90 22.96
CA ASP A 358 12.12 13.68 23.08
C ASP A 358 11.09 13.23 22.02
N LEU A 359 11.52 13.09 20.76
CA LEU A 359 10.67 12.59 19.68
C LEU A 359 10.10 11.19 19.99
N ILE A 360 10.94 10.25 20.44
CA ILE A 360 10.47 8.91 20.78
C ILE A 360 9.54 8.92 22.01
N ASN A 361 9.78 9.78 23.00
CA ASN A 361 8.87 9.94 24.14
C ASN A 361 7.50 10.49 23.70
N LYS A 362 7.46 11.42 22.73
CA LYS A 362 6.20 11.89 22.12
C LYS A 362 5.47 10.74 21.40
N GLN A 363 6.20 9.92 20.62
CA GLN A 363 5.62 8.71 20.00
C GLN A 363 5.02 7.76 21.03
N ILE A 364 5.76 7.44 22.11
CA ILE A 364 5.28 6.57 23.19
C ILE A 364 3.96 7.11 23.76
N LYS A 365 3.91 8.41 24.08
CA LYS A 365 2.70 9.04 24.62
C LYS A 365 1.51 8.92 23.65
N THR A 366 1.75 9.16 22.36
CA THR A 366 0.71 8.99 21.32
C THR A 366 0.22 7.55 21.23
N PHE A 367 1.10 6.55 21.30
CA PHE A 367 0.68 5.14 21.24
C PHE A 367 0.04 4.65 22.55
N GLU A 368 0.39 5.23 23.70
CA GLU A 368 -0.37 5.04 24.95
C GLU A 368 -1.79 5.61 24.85
N HIS A 369 -1.95 6.80 24.25
CA HIS A 369 -3.26 7.39 23.95
C HIS A 369 -4.05 6.51 22.97
N LEU A 370 -3.42 6.06 21.87
CA LEU A 370 -4.04 5.17 20.90
C LEU A 370 -4.51 3.87 21.57
N LYS A 371 -3.64 3.21 22.34
CA LYS A 371 -3.97 2.00 23.10
C LYS A 371 -5.18 2.23 24.02
N LYS A 372 -5.22 3.37 24.72
CA LYS A 372 -6.30 3.72 25.64
C LYS A 372 -7.64 3.94 24.92
N ILE A 373 -7.65 4.57 23.75
CA ILE A 373 -8.89 4.93 23.05
C ILE A 373 -9.40 3.86 22.09
N THR A 374 -8.53 3.02 21.54
CA THR A 374 -8.87 1.94 20.59
C THR A 374 -10.09 1.10 21.01
N PRO A 375 -10.19 0.54 22.22
CA PRO A 375 -11.33 -0.28 22.61
C PRO A 375 -12.67 0.49 22.70
N LEU A 376 -12.60 1.82 22.66
CA LEU A 376 -13.73 2.74 22.73
C LEU A 376 -14.16 3.29 21.38
N LEU A 377 -13.37 3.13 20.30
CA LEU A 377 -13.59 3.83 19.03
C LEU A 377 -14.92 3.46 18.36
N ILE A 378 -15.17 2.19 18.04
CA ILE A 378 -16.36 1.81 17.27
C ILE A 378 -17.21 0.82 18.06
N ASN A 379 -18.48 1.16 18.27
CA ASN A 379 -19.46 0.23 18.82
C ASN A 379 -19.85 -0.80 17.76
N THR A 380 -19.39 -2.04 17.95
CA THR A 380 -19.64 -3.18 17.05
C THR A 380 -21.11 -3.59 16.96
N LYS A 381 -21.96 -3.06 17.83
CA LYS A 381 -23.40 -3.35 17.93
C LYS A 381 -24.26 -2.08 17.82
N SER A 382 -23.70 -0.99 17.28
CA SER A 382 -24.43 0.27 17.12
C SER A 382 -25.65 0.13 16.23
N LYS A 383 -26.84 0.43 16.76
CA LYS A 383 -28.07 0.48 15.95
C LYS A 383 -28.13 1.70 15.04
N SER A 384 -27.31 2.70 15.30
CA SER A 384 -27.19 3.93 14.49
C SER A 384 -26.33 3.72 13.24
N ILE A 385 -25.57 2.62 13.17
CA ILE A 385 -24.75 2.28 12.01
C ILE A 385 -25.52 1.22 11.20
N MET A 386 -25.87 1.58 9.97
CA MET A 386 -26.57 0.67 9.06
C MET A 386 -25.75 -0.61 8.84
N ASN A 387 -26.37 -1.76 9.08
CA ASN A 387 -25.77 -3.10 8.94
C ASN A 387 -24.41 -3.25 9.63
N VAL A 388 -24.27 -2.68 10.84
CA VAL A 388 -22.99 -2.70 11.59
C VAL A 388 -22.35 -4.09 11.67
N GLU A 389 -23.16 -5.14 11.88
CA GLU A 389 -22.67 -6.51 11.96
C GLU A 389 -22.01 -6.98 10.65
N GLU A 390 -22.54 -6.58 9.48
CA GLU A 390 -21.94 -6.90 8.18
C GLU A 390 -20.62 -6.18 7.93
N LEU A 391 -20.45 -4.99 8.52
CA LEU A 391 -19.22 -4.20 8.42
C LEU A 391 -18.07 -4.78 9.25
N PHE A 392 -18.40 -5.53 10.30
CA PHE A 392 -17.44 -6.19 11.18
C PHE A 392 -17.07 -7.61 10.76
N LYS A 393 -17.76 -8.18 9.77
CA LYS A 393 -17.42 -9.49 9.23
C LYS A 393 -16.00 -9.51 8.62
N PRO A 394 -15.25 -10.60 8.78
CA PRO A 394 -13.93 -10.75 8.17
C PRO A 394 -14.03 -10.85 6.65
N ARG A 395 -13.49 -9.86 5.94
CA ARG A 395 -13.48 -9.82 4.46
C ARG A 395 -12.06 -9.55 3.97
N LEU A 396 -11.74 -10.11 2.81
CA LEU A 396 -10.44 -9.89 2.17
C LEU A 396 -10.33 -8.44 1.70
N TYR A 397 -9.24 -7.80 2.10
CA TYR A 397 -8.86 -6.43 1.76
C TYR A 397 -7.50 -6.45 1.06
N ILE A 398 -7.45 -5.80 -0.09
CA ILE A 398 -6.24 -5.64 -0.90
C ILE A 398 -5.86 -4.16 -0.83
N PRO A 399 -4.73 -3.81 -0.18
CA PRO A 399 -4.39 -2.41 0.11
C PRO A 399 -4.02 -1.59 -1.13
N ASP A 400 -3.57 -2.25 -2.21
CA ASP A 400 -3.03 -1.59 -3.41
C ASP A 400 -3.88 -1.84 -4.67
N LEU A 401 -5.21 -1.84 -4.52
CA LEU A 401 -6.14 -1.79 -5.65
C LEU A 401 -6.01 -0.45 -6.38
N ASP A 402 -5.04 -0.36 -7.26
CA ASP A 402 -4.71 0.84 -8.03
C ASP A 402 -4.68 0.50 -9.53
N PRO A 403 -5.10 1.41 -10.43
CA PRO A 403 -4.99 1.16 -11.86
C PRO A 403 -3.54 0.99 -12.37
N LEU A 404 -2.51 1.31 -11.58
CA LEU A 404 -1.12 0.90 -11.83
C LEU A 404 -0.89 -0.61 -11.70
N ASN A 405 -1.74 -1.28 -10.92
CA ASN A 405 -1.69 -2.72 -10.67
C ASN A 405 -2.79 -3.47 -11.44
N VAL A 406 -3.24 -2.90 -12.56
CA VAL A 406 -4.19 -3.54 -13.47
C VAL A 406 -3.64 -3.50 -14.88
N ILE A 407 -3.44 -4.68 -15.47
CA ILE A 407 -3.02 -4.85 -16.87
C ILE A 407 -4.26 -5.16 -17.71
N GLN A 408 -4.56 -4.29 -18.67
CA GLN A 408 -5.60 -4.52 -19.64
C GLN A 408 -5.04 -5.29 -20.84
N GLN A 409 -5.53 -6.52 -21.03
CA GLN A 409 -5.25 -7.37 -22.18
C GLN A 409 -6.40 -7.29 -23.18
N GLY A 410 -6.13 -6.72 -24.36
CA GLY A 410 -7.20 -6.46 -25.34
C GLY A 410 -8.10 -5.31 -24.89
N LYS A 411 -9.41 -5.37 -25.18
CA LYS A 411 -10.33 -4.27 -24.85
C LYS A 411 -10.96 -4.37 -23.45
N ASP A 412 -11.26 -5.59 -23.00
CA ASP A 412 -12.21 -5.80 -21.90
C ASP A 412 -11.73 -6.81 -20.84
N VAL A 413 -10.47 -7.28 -20.92
CA VAL A 413 -9.92 -8.22 -19.93
C VAL A 413 -8.91 -7.50 -19.06
N ASN A 414 -9.24 -7.35 -17.78
CA ASN A 414 -8.38 -6.71 -16.79
C ASN A 414 -7.78 -7.78 -15.86
N TYR A 415 -6.45 -7.88 -15.85
CA TYR A 415 -5.71 -8.70 -14.91
C TYR A 415 -5.22 -7.82 -13.77
N PHE A 416 -5.53 -8.22 -12.55
CA PHE A 416 -5.07 -7.55 -11.34
C PHE A 416 -3.77 -8.20 -10.88
N ILE A 417 -2.79 -7.38 -10.51
CA ILE A 417 -1.47 -7.79 -10.04
C ILE A 417 -1.19 -7.14 -8.68
N ASP A 418 -0.04 -7.48 -8.09
CA ASP A 418 0.44 -6.95 -6.81
C ASP A 418 -0.55 -7.13 -5.63
N PHE A 419 -0.45 -8.29 -4.97
CA PHE A 419 -1.29 -8.63 -3.82
C PHE A 419 -0.47 -8.64 -2.52
N GLU A 420 0.69 -7.97 -2.50
CA GLU A 420 1.49 -7.82 -1.28
C GLU A 420 0.66 -7.11 -0.19
N GLY A 421 0.74 -7.59 1.06
CA GLY A 421 0.05 -6.96 2.19
C GLY A 421 -1.45 -7.23 2.24
N SER A 422 -1.96 -8.14 1.41
CA SER A 422 -3.36 -8.61 1.48
C SER A 422 -3.71 -9.16 2.86
N THR A 423 -4.86 -8.76 3.38
CA THR A 423 -5.30 -9.13 4.73
C THR A 423 -6.81 -9.30 4.80
N ILE A 424 -7.26 -10.12 5.73
CA ILE A 424 -8.65 -10.27 6.13
C ILE A 424 -8.88 -9.43 7.38
N LYS A 425 -9.77 -8.45 7.30
CA LYS A 425 -10.13 -7.55 8.41
C LYS A 425 -11.57 -7.06 8.29
N PRO A 426 -12.15 -6.44 9.34
CA PRO A 426 -13.44 -5.77 9.24
C PRO A 426 -13.45 -4.73 8.11
N PHE A 427 -14.49 -4.74 7.27
CA PHE A 427 -14.62 -3.76 6.19
C PHE A 427 -14.71 -2.32 6.70
N ILE A 428 -15.25 -2.09 7.91
CA ILE A 428 -15.26 -0.75 8.50
C ILE A 428 -13.86 -0.16 8.67
N LEU A 429 -12.83 -1.00 8.85
CA LEU A 429 -11.44 -0.63 9.07
C LEU A 429 -10.62 -0.48 7.78
N THR A 430 -11.25 -0.57 6.60
CA THR A 430 -10.58 -0.36 5.31
C THR A 430 -10.57 1.12 4.91
N GLY A 431 -9.55 1.51 4.14
CA GLY A 431 -9.52 2.80 3.45
C GLY A 431 -10.13 2.67 2.06
N TYR A 432 -10.41 3.81 1.42
CA TYR A 432 -10.65 3.81 -0.02
C TYR A 432 -9.33 3.58 -0.77
N PRO A 433 -9.39 3.01 -1.99
CA PRO A 433 -8.22 2.93 -2.84
C PRO A 433 -7.57 4.30 -3.01
N LYS A 434 -6.24 4.35 -2.91
CA LYS A 434 -5.49 5.61 -2.83
C LYS A 434 -5.66 6.47 -4.10
N PHE A 435 -5.91 5.88 -5.28
CA PHE A 435 -6.12 6.62 -6.53
C PHE A 435 -7.38 7.50 -6.53
N VAL A 436 -8.43 7.12 -5.77
CA VAL A 436 -9.68 7.90 -5.61
C VAL A 436 -9.77 8.63 -4.28
N ALA A 437 -9.10 8.13 -3.23
CA ALA A 437 -9.16 8.72 -1.90
C ALA A 437 -8.76 10.21 -1.88
N TYR A 438 -9.50 10.99 -1.09
CA TYR A 438 -9.22 12.40 -0.87
C TYR A 438 -9.54 12.80 0.56
N GLU A 439 -8.57 13.35 1.29
CA GLU A 439 -8.76 13.76 2.69
C GLU A 439 -9.00 15.27 2.85
N GLY A 440 -8.90 16.04 1.76
CA GLY A 440 -9.09 17.49 1.78
C GLY A 440 -10.55 17.94 1.81
N ALA A 441 -10.72 19.26 1.73
CA ALA A 441 -12.03 19.90 1.75
C ALA A 441 -12.92 19.42 0.59
N LYS A 442 -14.15 19.01 0.91
CA LYS A 442 -15.10 18.48 -0.07
C LYS A 442 -15.80 19.63 -0.78
N ILE A 443 -15.67 19.67 -2.11
CA ILE A 443 -16.38 20.59 -2.99
C ILE A 443 -17.19 19.74 -3.98
N TYR A 444 -18.50 19.90 -3.96
CA TYR A 444 -19.44 19.14 -4.80
C TYR A 444 -19.98 19.96 -5.96
N ASN A 445 -19.93 21.29 -5.86
CA ASN A 445 -20.28 22.21 -6.92
C ASN A 445 -19.45 23.49 -6.74
N LEU A 446 -18.63 23.84 -7.74
CA LEU A 446 -17.73 24.98 -7.67
C LEU A 446 -18.46 26.31 -7.44
N GLU A 447 -19.56 26.57 -8.14
CA GLU A 447 -20.28 27.85 -8.04
C GLU A 447 -21.16 27.94 -6.79
N GLU A 448 -21.71 26.81 -6.32
CA GLU A 448 -22.58 26.78 -5.14
C GLU A 448 -21.81 26.72 -3.83
N ASP A 449 -20.73 25.95 -3.77
CA ASP A 449 -19.94 25.75 -2.54
C ASP A 449 -18.89 26.86 -2.34
N ILE A 450 -18.46 27.54 -3.42
CA ILE A 450 -17.46 28.61 -3.40
C ILE A 450 -18.09 29.95 -3.83
N PRO A 451 -18.52 30.79 -2.87
CA PRO A 451 -19.09 32.10 -3.17
C PRO A 451 -18.11 32.97 -3.96
N GLY A 452 -18.57 33.47 -5.11
CA GLY A 452 -17.76 34.33 -5.97
C GLY A 452 -16.72 33.58 -6.81
N TYR A 453 -16.91 32.26 -7.03
CA TYR A 453 -15.97 31.42 -7.79
C TYR A 453 -15.59 32.02 -9.15
N ASN A 454 -16.57 32.59 -9.86
CA ASN A 454 -16.37 33.12 -11.21
C ASN A 454 -15.53 34.41 -11.22
N GLU A 455 -15.52 35.13 -10.11
CA GLU A 455 -14.75 36.36 -9.89
C GLU A 455 -13.34 36.13 -9.32
N LEU A 456 -13.01 34.90 -8.91
CA LEU A 456 -11.67 34.53 -8.44
C LEU A 456 -10.63 34.62 -9.56
N ASP A 457 -9.36 34.76 -9.18
CA ASP A 457 -8.27 34.65 -10.14
C ASP A 457 -8.09 33.20 -10.63
N GLU A 458 -7.36 33.02 -11.74
CA GLU A 458 -7.21 31.71 -12.36
C GLU A 458 -6.45 30.72 -11.48
N LEU A 459 -5.53 31.17 -10.62
CA LEU A 459 -4.78 30.30 -9.72
C LEU A 459 -5.70 29.76 -8.62
N GLU A 460 -6.51 30.62 -8.02
CA GLU A 460 -7.53 30.24 -7.04
C GLU A 460 -8.57 29.29 -7.67
N LYS A 461 -9.01 29.57 -8.90
CA LYS A 461 -9.93 28.68 -9.64
C LYS A 461 -9.34 27.29 -9.86
N GLU A 462 -8.07 27.20 -10.26
CA GLU A 462 -7.38 25.91 -10.45
C GLU A 462 -7.29 25.12 -9.12
N GLN A 463 -7.05 25.79 -7.99
CA GLN A 463 -7.02 25.15 -6.67
C GLN A 463 -8.37 24.57 -6.29
N TYR A 464 -9.45 25.34 -6.43
CA TYR A 464 -10.80 24.86 -6.15
C TYR A 464 -11.24 23.77 -7.12
N ALA A 465 -10.89 23.88 -8.42
CA ALA A 465 -11.14 22.84 -9.41
C ALA A 465 -10.42 21.53 -9.06
N PHE A 466 -9.18 21.59 -8.58
CA PHE A 466 -8.46 20.41 -8.10
C PHE A 466 -9.19 19.70 -6.94
N MET A 467 -9.63 20.46 -5.93
CA MET A 467 -10.39 19.92 -4.79
C MET A 467 -11.74 19.33 -5.24
N TYR A 468 -12.41 20.00 -6.18
CA TYR A 468 -13.65 19.51 -6.80
C TYR A 468 -13.43 18.19 -7.54
N TYR A 469 -12.44 18.09 -8.44
CA TYR A 469 -12.18 16.86 -9.18
C TYR A 469 -11.79 15.70 -8.27
N LYS A 470 -10.99 15.94 -7.22
CA LYS A 470 -10.67 14.92 -6.22
C LYS A 470 -11.91 14.47 -5.45
N THR A 471 -12.82 15.40 -5.12
CA THR A 471 -14.11 15.08 -4.47
C THR A 471 -15.03 14.29 -5.40
N ARG A 472 -15.12 14.65 -6.69
CA ARG A 472 -15.86 13.93 -7.72
C ARG A 472 -15.40 12.48 -7.82
N ASN A 473 -14.09 12.25 -7.92
CA ASN A 473 -13.54 10.90 -8.09
C ASN A 473 -13.81 10.01 -6.88
N GLU A 474 -13.66 10.52 -5.65
CA GLU A 474 -14.04 9.78 -4.43
C GLU A 474 -15.54 9.47 -4.43
N ARG A 475 -16.37 10.42 -4.85
CA ARG A 475 -17.83 10.23 -4.90
C ARG A 475 -18.25 9.17 -5.93
N MET A 476 -17.59 9.13 -7.08
CA MET A 476 -17.80 8.06 -8.07
C MET A 476 -17.52 6.68 -7.46
N TRP A 477 -16.43 6.56 -6.70
CA TRP A 477 -16.13 5.33 -5.96
C TRP A 477 -17.21 4.98 -4.93
N GLU A 478 -17.69 5.95 -4.16
CA GLU A 478 -18.78 5.73 -3.20
C GLU A 478 -20.08 5.28 -3.89
N PHE A 479 -20.38 5.81 -5.08
CA PHE A 479 -21.54 5.37 -5.88
C PHE A 479 -21.41 3.92 -6.33
N GLU A 480 -20.25 3.52 -6.85
CA GLU A 480 -20.01 2.12 -7.25
C GLU A 480 -20.02 1.19 -6.03
N LEU A 481 -19.40 1.58 -4.92
CA LEU A 481 -19.49 0.82 -3.67
C LEU A 481 -20.95 0.63 -3.22
N ASN A 482 -21.77 1.69 -3.30
CA ASN A 482 -23.17 1.61 -2.94
C ASN A 482 -24.00 0.73 -3.89
N LYS A 483 -23.67 0.76 -5.19
CA LYS A 483 -24.32 -0.04 -6.23
C LYS A 483 -24.05 -1.53 -6.03
N HIS A 484 -22.81 -1.91 -5.73
CA HIS A 484 -22.42 -3.31 -5.53
C HIS A 484 -22.72 -3.81 -4.12
N ARG A 485 -22.41 -3.00 -3.09
CA ARG A 485 -22.46 -3.35 -1.67
C ARG A 485 -23.15 -2.28 -0.84
N HIS A 486 -24.43 -2.05 -1.15
CA HIS A 486 -25.30 -1.16 -0.36
C HIS A 486 -25.31 -1.53 1.13
N ASP A 487 -25.15 -2.82 1.45
CA ASP A 487 -25.05 -3.30 2.82
C ASP A 487 -23.83 -2.75 3.57
N LEU A 488 -22.76 -2.37 2.86
CA LEU A 488 -21.50 -1.90 3.43
C LEU A 488 -21.28 -0.37 3.32
N ILE A 489 -22.18 0.38 2.67
CA ILE A 489 -21.95 1.81 2.36
C ILE A 489 -21.86 2.72 3.59
N ALA A 490 -22.25 2.26 4.78
CA ALA A 490 -22.13 3.02 6.02
C ALA A 490 -20.69 3.50 6.31
N VAL A 491 -19.67 2.83 5.74
CA VAL A 491 -18.26 3.29 5.82
C VAL A 491 -18.01 4.65 5.18
N ALA A 492 -18.91 5.11 4.30
CA ALA A 492 -18.85 6.44 3.67
C ALA A 492 -19.33 7.58 4.58
N SER A 493 -19.98 7.25 5.70
CA SER A 493 -20.41 8.23 6.69
C SER A 493 -19.23 9.07 7.20
N PRO A 494 -19.31 10.42 7.17
CA PRO A 494 -18.26 11.28 7.70
C PRO A 494 -17.90 10.98 9.16
N HIS A 495 -18.90 10.63 9.98
CA HIS A 495 -18.68 10.27 11.38
C HIS A 495 -17.86 8.98 11.53
N ILE A 496 -18.14 7.98 10.68
CA ILE A 496 -17.38 6.71 10.70
C ILE A 496 -15.95 6.94 10.21
N LYS A 497 -15.75 7.76 9.16
CA LYS A 497 -14.41 8.15 8.68
C LYS A 497 -13.59 8.80 9.79
N VAL A 498 -14.18 9.72 10.56
CA VAL A 498 -13.51 10.38 11.70
C VAL A 498 -13.20 9.40 12.82
N ILE A 499 -14.17 8.59 13.25
CA ILE A 499 -14.00 7.63 14.36
C ILE A 499 -12.88 6.62 14.10
N LYS A 500 -12.75 6.11 12.88
CA LYS A 500 -11.69 5.13 12.53
C LYS A 500 -10.34 5.77 12.19
N SER A 501 -10.27 7.09 12.09
CA SER A 501 -9.06 7.79 11.65
C SER A 501 -7.82 7.49 12.49
N PRO A 502 -7.86 7.40 13.84
CA PRO A 502 -6.68 7.04 14.63
C PRO A 502 -6.04 5.72 14.21
N TYR A 503 -6.86 4.71 13.95
CA TYR A 503 -6.41 3.42 13.46
C TYR A 503 -5.81 3.54 12.04
N LEU A 504 -6.49 4.23 11.12
CA LEU A 504 -6.01 4.38 9.75
C LEU A 504 -4.70 5.16 9.65
N GLN A 505 -4.52 6.19 10.49
CA GLN A 505 -3.27 6.96 10.55
C GLN A 505 -2.13 6.11 11.12
N ALA A 506 -2.40 5.26 12.12
CA ALA A 506 -1.40 4.32 12.64
C ALA A 506 -0.96 3.29 11.59
N LEU A 507 -1.83 2.94 10.63
CA LEU A 507 -1.44 2.11 9.49
C LEU A 507 -0.61 2.85 8.43
N ASP A 508 -0.58 4.18 8.40
CA ASP A 508 0.08 5.01 7.36
C ASP A 508 1.31 5.78 7.84
N LEU A 509 2.00 5.27 8.86
CA LEU A 509 3.28 5.80 9.34
C LEU A 509 4.40 5.61 8.29
N LYS A 510 4.84 6.72 7.69
CA LYS A 510 5.93 6.85 6.72
C LYS A 510 7.19 7.40 7.37
N THR A 511 7.05 8.36 8.26
CA THR A 511 8.14 9.03 9.00
C THR A 511 7.94 8.91 10.52
N ASP A 512 8.99 9.21 11.30
CA ASP A 512 8.90 9.24 12.76
C ASP A 512 7.97 10.37 13.29
N ASN A 513 7.78 11.45 12.51
CA ASN A 513 6.86 12.53 12.87
C ASN A 513 5.39 12.23 12.56
N ASP A 514 5.10 11.14 11.84
CA ASP A 514 3.71 10.81 11.46
C ASP A 514 2.83 10.40 12.65
N HIS A 515 3.43 10.15 13.83
CA HIS A 515 2.69 10.00 15.08
C HIS A 515 1.81 11.23 15.38
N LEU A 516 2.19 12.41 14.89
CA LEU A 516 1.38 13.63 15.02
C LEU A 516 0.03 13.49 14.31
N TYR A 517 -0.06 12.78 13.19
CA TYR A 517 -1.36 12.54 12.51
C TYR A 517 -2.25 11.59 13.31
N VAL A 518 -1.65 10.59 13.97
CA VAL A 518 -2.37 9.70 14.90
C VAL A 518 -2.94 10.52 16.05
N GLU A 519 -2.10 11.28 16.75
CA GLU A 519 -2.52 12.12 17.87
C GLU A 519 -3.59 13.15 17.44
N GLY A 520 -3.37 13.85 16.32
CA GLY A 520 -4.32 14.83 15.81
C GLY A 520 -5.68 14.23 15.49
N SER A 521 -5.71 12.99 14.98
CA SER A 521 -6.97 12.28 14.75
C SER A 521 -7.66 11.82 16.03
N ILE A 522 -6.91 11.55 17.11
CA ILE A 522 -7.47 11.28 18.44
C ILE A 522 -8.07 12.58 19.03
N VAL A 523 -7.32 13.68 18.97
CA VAL A 523 -7.77 15.01 19.42
C VAL A 523 -9.06 15.43 18.70
N GLN A 524 -9.17 15.17 17.40
CA GLN A 524 -10.36 15.48 16.60
C GLN A 524 -11.64 14.82 17.15
N LEU A 525 -11.53 13.63 17.78
CA LEU A 525 -12.68 12.95 18.37
C LEU A 525 -13.26 13.71 19.57
N GLN A 526 -12.44 14.47 20.29
CA GLN A 526 -12.84 15.17 21.51
C GLN A 526 -14.05 16.09 21.29
N ALA A 527 -14.08 16.81 20.16
CA ALA A 527 -15.12 17.79 19.86
C ALA A 527 -16.52 17.18 19.63
N LEU A 528 -16.59 15.91 19.20
CA LEU A 528 -17.84 15.21 18.88
C LEU A 528 -18.10 14.01 19.78
N TRP A 529 -17.26 13.77 20.79
CA TRP A 529 -17.30 12.57 21.63
C TRP A 529 -18.66 12.38 22.31
N GLU A 530 -19.20 13.42 22.95
CA GLU A 530 -20.51 13.36 23.60
C GLU A 530 -21.62 12.98 22.61
N ALA A 531 -21.59 13.55 21.39
CA ALA A 531 -22.54 13.22 20.35
C ALA A 531 -22.38 11.77 19.87
N TYR A 532 -21.15 11.27 19.74
CA TYR A 532 -20.89 9.89 19.36
C TYR A 532 -21.37 8.89 20.42
N VAL A 533 -21.19 9.21 21.71
CA VAL A 533 -21.71 8.42 22.84
C VAL A 533 -23.23 8.42 22.83
N ALA A 534 -23.86 9.60 22.70
CA ALA A 534 -25.32 9.73 22.68
C ALA A 534 -25.99 8.99 21.52
N ASN A 535 -25.31 8.86 20.38
CA ASN A 535 -25.79 8.12 19.21
C ASN A 535 -25.28 6.68 19.16
N GLU A 536 -24.62 6.19 20.22
CA GLU A 536 -24.07 4.83 20.32
C GLU A 536 -23.08 4.47 19.18
N LEU A 537 -22.39 5.45 18.58
CA LEU A 537 -21.41 5.22 17.51
C LEU A 537 -20.07 4.70 18.05
N VAL A 538 -19.67 5.21 19.21
CA VAL A 538 -18.46 4.79 19.94
C VAL A 538 -18.80 3.74 21.00
N ASN A 539 -17.86 2.87 21.34
CA ASN A 539 -18.02 1.83 22.35
C ASN A 539 -17.80 2.38 23.77
N SER A 540 -18.49 3.48 24.10
CA SER A 540 -18.46 4.10 25.43
C SER A 540 -19.87 4.53 25.85
N LYS A 541 -20.14 4.48 27.15
CA LYS A 541 -21.33 5.08 27.78
C LYS A 541 -21.00 6.37 28.52
N ASP A 542 -19.73 6.69 28.67
CA ASP A 542 -19.24 7.89 29.34
C ASP A 542 -19.02 9.00 28.31
N SER A 543 -19.75 10.11 28.49
CA SER A 543 -19.63 11.31 27.65
C SER A 543 -18.35 12.10 27.93
N LYS A 544 -17.63 11.81 29.01
CA LYS A 544 -16.27 12.34 29.21
C LYS A 544 -15.32 11.70 28.21
N PHE A 545 -14.55 12.54 27.51
CA PHE A 545 -13.51 12.07 26.59
C PHE A 545 -12.42 11.30 27.38
N PRO A 546 -11.98 10.12 26.94
CA PRO A 546 -11.12 9.23 27.73
C PRO A 546 -9.69 9.74 27.94
N ILE A 547 -9.21 10.70 27.14
CA ILE A 547 -7.87 11.28 27.26
C ILE A 547 -8.00 12.72 27.76
N GLU A 548 -7.23 13.07 28.79
CA GLU A 548 -7.23 14.42 29.33
C GLU A 548 -6.09 15.23 28.70
N TYR A 549 -6.45 16.29 27.99
CA TYR A 549 -5.50 17.22 27.38
C TYR A 549 -5.44 18.53 28.16
N THR A 550 -4.23 19.03 28.37
CA THR A 550 -4.01 20.41 28.81
C THR A 550 -4.02 21.34 27.60
N ALA A 551 -4.36 22.63 27.81
CA ALA A 551 -4.29 23.62 26.73
C ALA A 551 -2.87 23.71 26.14
N GLU A 552 -1.84 23.72 27.01
CA GLU A 552 -0.44 23.72 26.61
C GLU A 552 -0.06 22.54 25.71
N TYR A 553 -0.57 21.34 26.00
CA TYR A 553 -0.31 20.17 25.16
C TYR A 553 -0.96 20.30 23.78
N LEU A 554 -2.19 20.81 23.71
CA LEU A 554 -2.90 21.01 22.43
C LEU A 554 -2.22 22.09 21.59
N ASP A 555 -1.80 23.19 22.21
CA ASP A 555 -1.09 24.28 21.53
C ASP A 555 0.27 23.79 20.98
N GLN A 556 1.03 23.04 21.79
CA GLN A 556 2.31 22.46 21.34
C GLN A 556 2.11 21.44 20.22
N HIS A 557 1.11 20.55 20.34
CA HIS A 557 0.81 19.57 19.31
C HIS A 557 0.42 20.23 17.98
N GLN A 558 -0.39 21.29 18.04
CA GLN A 558 -0.77 22.05 16.86
C GLN A 558 0.43 22.73 16.20
N GLN A 559 1.35 23.28 17.00
CA GLN A 559 2.60 23.85 16.51
C GLN A 559 3.49 22.78 15.84
N ASP A 560 3.74 21.66 16.52
CA ASP A 560 4.54 20.55 16.01
C ASP A 560 3.97 20.00 14.68
N LEU A 561 2.64 19.85 14.59
CA LEU A 561 1.97 19.39 13.37
C LEU A 561 2.10 20.42 12.24
N SER A 562 1.94 21.71 12.53
CA SER A 562 2.10 22.80 11.56
C SER A 562 3.53 22.85 11.03
N ASP A 563 4.52 22.74 11.90
CA ASP A 563 5.94 22.74 11.53
C ASP A 563 6.29 21.54 10.65
N HIS A 564 5.77 20.35 11.00
CA HIS A 564 5.97 19.15 10.19
C HIS A 564 5.28 19.24 8.81
N GLN A 565 4.07 19.81 8.74
CA GLN A 565 3.38 20.05 7.47
C GLN A 565 4.14 21.07 6.61
N LEU A 566 4.66 22.14 7.22
CA LEU A 566 5.46 23.14 6.52
C LEU A 566 6.76 22.55 6.00
N GLU A 567 7.47 21.73 6.78
CA GLU A 567 8.67 21.01 6.34
C GLU A 567 8.34 20.10 5.14
N THR A 568 7.22 19.38 5.22
CA THR A 568 6.77 18.48 4.15
C THR A 568 6.46 19.26 2.88
N VAL A 569 5.75 20.39 2.95
CA VAL A 569 5.39 21.18 1.75
C VAL A 569 6.58 21.97 1.20
N SER A 570 7.50 22.42 2.05
CA SER A 570 8.65 23.24 1.65
C SER A 570 9.82 22.45 1.09
N SER A 571 9.98 21.18 1.49
CA SER A 571 11.03 20.30 0.97
C SER A 571 10.57 19.59 -0.30
N PRO A 572 11.16 19.85 -1.48
CA PRO A 572 10.84 19.08 -2.67
C PRO A 572 11.14 17.60 -2.45
N PHE A 573 10.32 16.72 -3.02
CA PHE A 573 10.42 15.27 -2.88
C PHE A 573 10.29 14.72 -1.45
N SER A 574 9.82 15.52 -0.48
CA SER A 574 9.50 15.03 0.88
C SER A 574 8.52 13.84 0.85
N ALA A 575 7.48 13.94 0.01
CA ALA A 575 6.45 12.92 -0.15
C ALA A 575 6.99 11.58 -0.65
N THR A 576 8.12 11.57 -1.35
CA THR A 576 8.81 10.37 -1.82
C THR A 576 9.99 9.96 -0.92
N GLY A 577 10.15 10.62 0.23
CA GLY A 577 11.29 10.41 1.13
C GLY A 577 12.63 10.80 0.50
N GLY A 578 12.61 11.81 -0.38
CA GLY A 578 13.76 12.27 -1.15
C GLY A 578 14.13 11.36 -2.32
N TRP A 579 13.28 10.39 -2.70
CA TRP A 579 13.48 9.58 -3.90
C TRP A 579 13.06 10.35 -5.15
N ILE A 580 13.89 10.28 -6.19
CA ILE A 580 13.70 10.97 -7.47
C ILE A 580 13.92 9.95 -8.59
N PRO A 581 13.01 9.85 -9.58
CA PRO A 581 13.22 9.04 -10.79
C PRO A 581 14.57 9.36 -11.44
N GLN A 582 15.28 8.35 -11.97
CA GLN A 582 16.69 8.52 -12.35
C GLN A 582 16.88 9.52 -13.50
N ASP A 583 15.95 9.56 -14.45
CA ASP A 583 15.90 10.51 -15.56
C ASP A 583 15.74 11.96 -15.06
N MET A 584 14.80 12.18 -14.14
CA MET A 584 14.60 13.47 -13.48
C MET A 584 15.80 13.85 -12.62
N PHE A 585 16.36 12.90 -11.87
CA PHE A 585 17.54 13.12 -11.03
C PHE A 585 18.74 13.58 -11.87
N ASN A 586 19.02 12.89 -12.97
CA ASN A 586 20.10 13.24 -13.89
C ASN A 586 19.88 14.65 -14.46
N THR A 587 18.66 14.94 -14.93
CA THR A 587 18.31 16.25 -15.48
C THR A 587 18.52 17.38 -14.47
N LEU A 588 18.03 17.21 -13.24
CA LEU A 588 18.17 18.21 -12.18
C LEU A 588 19.62 18.37 -11.70
N LYS A 589 20.41 17.28 -11.72
CA LYS A 589 21.85 17.32 -11.43
C LYS A 589 22.62 18.07 -12.51
N ASP A 590 22.33 17.81 -13.79
CA ASP A 590 22.97 18.49 -14.93
C ASP A 590 22.62 19.99 -14.97
N GLN A 591 21.41 20.36 -14.53
CA GLN A 591 20.99 21.76 -14.34
C GLN A 591 21.61 22.43 -13.10
N GLY A 592 22.35 21.67 -12.28
CA GLY A 592 22.94 22.15 -11.04
C GLY A 592 21.92 22.51 -9.95
N ILE A 593 20.68 22.01 -10.07
CA ILE A 593 19.62 22.12 -9.05
C ILE A 593 19.89 21.12 -7.93
N ILE A 594 20.31 19.89 -8.28
CA ILE A 594 20.78 18.89 -7.33
C ILE A 594 22.31 18.96 -7.28
N VAL A 595 22.85 19.17 -6.08
CA VAL A 595 24.30 19.19 -5.84
C VAL A 595 24.69 18.14 -4.81
N GLU A 596 25.85 17.52 -5.02
CA GLU A 596 26.43 16.56 -4.09
C GLU A 596 27.07 17.31 -2.91
N THR A 597 26.81 16.84 -1.70
CA THR A 597 27.37 17.38 -0.46
C THR A 597 28.64 16.61 -0.07
N GLU A 598 29.47 17.17 0.81
CA GLU A 598 30.78 16.59 1.18
C GLU A 598 30.68 15.19 1.80
N ASP A 599 29.56 14.87 2.44
CA ASP A 599 29.25 13.57 3.03
C ASP A 599 28.72 12.53 2.01
N GLY A 600 28.65 12.89 0.73
CA GLY A 600 28.18 12.02 -0.36
C GLY A 600 26.66 11.90 -0.46
N ASN A 601 25.91 12.77 0.22
CA ASN A 601 24.49 12.99 0.02
C ASN A 601 24.24 14.03 -1.09
N TYR A 602 22.98 14.35 -1.34
CA TYR A 602 22.56 15.39 -2.25
C TYR A 602 21.61 16.38 -1.57
N LYS A 603 21.69 17.64 -1.99
CA LYS A 603 20.74 18.69 -1.60
C LYS A 603 20.21 19.42 -2.83
N ILE A 604 19.05 20.04 -2.66
CA ILE A 604 18.43 20.88 -3.68
C ILE A 604 18.81 22.33 -3.42
N GLU A 605 19.45 22.98 -4.39
CA GLU A 605 19.73 24.42 -4.35
C GLU A 605 18.46 25.19 -4.76
N THR A 606 17.64 25.55 -3.78
CA THR A 606 16.35 26.22 -4.00
C THR A 606 16.47 27.56 -4.72
N GLU A 607 17.58 28.29 -4.54
CA GLU A 607 17.82 29.57 -5.22
C GLU A 607 17.89 29.41 -6.75
N LYS A 608 18.50 28.32 -7.24
CA LYS A 608 18.61 28.04 -8.69
C LYS A 608 17.30 27.55 -9.31
N VAL A 609 16.43 26.92 -8.51
CA VAL A 609 15.10 26.50 -8.97
C VAL A 609 14.27 27.73 -9.40
N LEU A 610 14.50 28.89 -8.76
CA LEU A 610 13.83 30.14 -9.10
C LEU A 610 14.42 30.84 -10.33
N GLU A 611 15.69 30.61 -10.66
CA GLU A 611 16.37 31.25 -11.81
C GLU A 611 16.11 30.55 -13.15
N ASN A 612 15.82 29.25 -13.16
CA ASN A 612 15.59 28.46 -14.38
C ASN A 612 14.18 27.83 -14.39
N PRO A 613 13.10 28.60 -14.58
CA PRO A 613 11.80 28.01 -14.87
C PRO A 613 11.88 27.23 -16.20
N PRO A 614 11.27 26.03 -16.30
CA PRO A 614 11.27 25.26 -17.53
C PRO A 614 10.69 26.10 -18.68
N LYS A 615 11.41 26.14 -19.81
CA LYS A 615 10.96 26.89 -20.99
C LYS A 615 9.62 26.31 -21.48
N PRO A 616 8.62 27.15 -21.76
CA PRO A 616 7.34 26.69 -22.29
C PRO A 616 7.55 25.95 -23.61
N GLU A 617 6.83 24.83 -23.78
CA GLU A 617 6.80 24.06 -25.03
C GLU A 617 6.52 24.98 -26.23
N GLU A 618 7.50 25.12 -27.12
CA GLU A 618 7.24 25.70 -28.45
C GLU A 618 6.31 24.73 -29.19
N LYS A 619 5.06 25.14 -29.35
CA LYS A 619 4.11 24.51 -30.26
C LYS A 619 4.64 24.63 -31.69
N ASN A 620 5.24 23.57 -32.20
CA ASN A 620 5.31 23.30 -33.64
C ASN A 620 4.38 22.14 -33.99
#